data_AF-A0A7W6LVI9-F1
#
_entry.id   AF-A0A7W6LVI9-F1
#
_cell.length_a   1.000
_cell.length_b   1.000
_cell.length_c   1.000
_cell.angle_alpha   90.00
_cell.angle_beta   90.00
_cell.angle_gamma   90.00
#
_symmetry.space_group_name_H-M   'P 1'
#
loop_
_entity.id
_entity.type
_entity.pdbx_description
1 polymer ?
#
loop_
_entity_poly.entity_id
_entity_poly.type
_entity_poly.pdbx_seq_one_letter_code
_entity_poly.pdbx_strand_id
1 'polypeptide(L)'
;MMTSIMHRFSAIAISLVGMPILLWWLWAIADGPKAYERFAHFAASWVGTYILFGLSWCVFQHLASGVRHLVMDIGAGYELRTARLGAWSTFLFSFVMTLGFWAILALK
;
A
#
# COMPACT_ATOMS: atom_id res chain seq x y z
N MET A 1 9.58 12.42 12.28
CA MET A 1 9.43 13.21 11.03
C MET A 1 9.28 12.33 9.80
N MET A 2 10.24 11.45 9.49
CA MET A 2 10.19 10.57 8.30
C MET A 2 8.87 9.79 8.13
N THR A 3 8.37 9.11 9.17
CA THR A 3 7.10 8.35 9.10
C THR A 3 5.90 9.22 8.70
N SER A 4 5.84 10.47 9.15
CA SER A 4 4.76 11.40 8.79
C SER A 4 4.82 11.83 7.32
N ILE A 5 6.03 12.07 6.79
CA ILE A 5 6.22 12.35 5.36
C ILE A 5 5.80 11.13 4.55
N MET A 6 6.21 9.93 4.97
CA MET A 6 5.86 8.69 4.29
C MET A 6 4.36 8.38 4.34
N HIS A 7 3.67 8.72 5.43
CA HIS A 7 2.20 8.58 5.51
C HIS A 7 1.48 9.47 4.49
N ARG A 8 1.93 10.72 4.31
CA ARG A 8 1.38 11.62 3.29
C ARG A 8 1.73 11.18 1.87
N PHE A 9 2.99 10.80 1.64
CA PHE A 9 3.44 10.32 0.33
C PHE A 9 2.65 9.07 -0.10
N SER A 10 2.51 8.09 0.79
CA SER A 10 1.72 6.88 0.52
C SER A 10 0.25 7.21 0.25
N ALA A 11 -0.35 8.16 0.97
CA ALA A 11 -1.70 8.63 0.68
C ALA A 11 -1.82 9.20 -0.75
N ILE A 12 -0.88 10.05 -1.15
CA ILE A 12 -0.85 10.65 -2.49
C ILE A 12 -0.68 9.56 -3.56
N ALA A 13 0.23 8.61 -3.37
CA ALA A 13 0.45 7.51 -4.31
C ALA A 13 -0.80 6.64 -4.47
N ILE A 14 -1.46 6.29 -3.36
CA ILE A 14 -2.72 5.53 -3.38
C ILE A 14 -3.81 6.33 -4.11
N SER A 15 -3.98 7.62 -3.80
CA SER A 15 -5.04 8.44 -4.38
C SER A 15 -4.83 8.76 -5.86
N LEU A 16 -3.60 9.09 -6.28
CA LEU A 16 -3.32 9.53 -7.65
C LEU A 16 -3.00 8.38 -8.61
N VAL A 17 -2.49 7.25 -8.11
CA VAL A 17 -2.11 6.11 -8.95
C VAL A 17 -2.94 4.88 -8.62
N GLY A 18 -3.07 4.56 -7.32
CA GLY A 18 -3.85 3.39 -6.87
C GLY A 18 -5.32 3.46 -7.26
N MET A 19 -5.99 4.59 -7.02
CA MET A 19 -7.42 4.74 -7.31
C MET A 19 -7.73 4.62 -8.82
N PRO A 20 -7.02 5.30 -9.75
CA PRO A 20 -7.24 5.08 -11.18
C PRO A 20 -7.02 3.64 -11.62
N ILE A 21 -5.98 2.96 -11.10
CA ILE A 21 -5.73 1.54 -11.43
C ILE A 21 -6.85 0.64 -10.90
N LEU A 22 -7.33 0.89 -9.67
CA LEU A 22 -8.45 0.16 -9.09
C LEU A 22 -9.74 0.36 -9.91
N LEU A 23 -10.02 1.59 -10.34
CA LEU A 23 -11.18 1.89 -11.19
C LEU A 23 -11.05 1.22 -12.56
N TRP A 24 -9.86 1.22 -13.17
CA TRP A 24 -9.63 0.52 -14.42
C TRP A 24 -9.84 -0.99 -14.27
N TRP A 25 -9.33 -1.60 -13.19
CA TRP A 25 -9.55 -3.02 -12.90
C TRP A 25 -11.04 -3.36 -12.74
N LEU A 26 -11.78 -2.60 -11.94
CA LEU A 26 -13.21 -2.80 -11.72
C LEU A 26 -14.02 -2.64 -13.00
N TRP A 27 -13.70 -1.63 -13.82
CA TRP A 27 -14.32 -1.44 -15.12
C TRP A 27 -14.00 -2.61 -16.06
N ALA A 28 -12.74 -3.06 -16.11
CA ALA A 28 -12.35 -4.19 -16.96
C ALA A 28 -13.06 -5.49 -16.58
N ILE A 29 -13.33 -5.73 -15.29
CA ILE A 29 -14.17 -6.83 -14.81
C ILE A 29 -15.61 -6.70 -15.33
N ALA A 30 -16.18 -5.50 -15.26
CA ALA A 30 -17.56 -5.24 -15.66
C ALA A 30 -17.80 -5.29 -17.18
N ASP A 31 -16.79 -4.89 -17.98
CA ASP A 31 -16.90 -4.77 -19.45
C ASP A 31 -16.78 -6.13 -20.17
N GLY A 32 -16.11 -7.11 -19.54
CA GLY A 32 -16.07 -8.49 -20.01
C GLY A 32 -14.67 -8.99 -20.41
N PRO A 33 -14.57 -10.21 -20.97
CA PRO A 33 -13.31 -10.96 -21.04
C PRO A 33 -12.18 -10.24 -21.78
N LYS A 34 -12.47 -9.61 -22.93
CA LYS A 34 -11.46 -8.89 -23.73
C LYS A 34 -10.89 -7.68 -22.99
N ALA A 35 -11.70 -6.98 -22.19
CA ALA A 35 -11.24 -5.84 -21.42
C ALA A 35 -10.40 -6.27 -20.23
N TYR A 36 -10.85 -7.32 -19.53
CA TYR A 36 -10.10 -7.93 -18.44
C TYR A 36 -8.74 -8.46 -18.91
N GLU A 37 -8.68 -9.12 -20.06
CA GLU A 37 -7.42 -9.61 -20.64
C GLU A 37 -6.41 -8.48 -20.90
N ARG A 38 -6.87 -7.32 -21.42
CA ARG A 38 -6.00 -6.13 -21.58
C ARG A 38 -5.46 -5.63 -20.25
N PHE A 39 -6.29 -5.55 -19.21
CA PHE A 39 -5.85 -5.17 -17.87
C PHE A 39 -4.86 -6.19 -17.30
N ALA A 40 -5.15 -7.49 -17.43
CA ALA A 40 -4.30 -8.57 -16.94
C ALA A 40 -2.93 -8.55 -17.61
N HIS A 41 -2.85 -8.31 -18.92
CA HIS A 41 -1.58 -8.13 -19.63
C HIS A 41 -0.79 -6.94 -19.11
N PHE A 42 -1.44 -5.80 -18.85
CA PHE A 42 -0.78 -4.65 -18.23
C PHE A 42 -0.28 -5.00 -16.82
N ALA A 43 -1.13 -5.57 -15.97
CA ALA A 43 -0.80 -5.91 -14.59
C ALA A 43 0.36 -6.92 -14.49
N ALA A 44 0.41 -7.89 -15.41
CA ALA A 44 1.48 -8.89 -15.51
C ALA A 44 2.74 -8.38 -16.23
N SER A 45 2.69 -7.22 -16.90
CA SER A 45 3.89 -6.61 -17.47
C SER A 45 4.87 -6.19 -16.37
N TRP A 46 6.14 -6.04 -16.71
CA TRP A 46 7.16 -5.60 -15.75
C TRP A 46 6.82 -4.22 -15.15
N VAL A 47 6.24 -3.31 -15.95
CA VAL A 47 5.81 -1.98 -15.50
C VAL A 47 4.64 -2.09 -14.54
N GLY A 48 3.60 -2.84 -14.91
CA GLY A 48 2.40 -3.02 -14.08
C GLY A 48 2.75 -3.69 -12.76
N THR A 49 3.58 -4.73 -12.79
CA THR A 49 4.07 -5.42 -11.61
C THR A 49 4.85 -4.48 -10.68
N TYR A 50 5.77 -3.67 -11.23
CA TYR A 50 6.54 -2.69 -10.46
C TYR A 50 5.63 -1.65 -9.78
N ILE A 51 4.63 -1.13 -10.51
CA ILE A 51 3.66 -0.17 -9.98
C ILE A 51 2.82 -0.82 -8.87
N LEU A 52 2.28 -2.02 -9.11
CA LEU A 52 1.47 -2.75 -8.14
C LEU A 52 2.28 -3.11 -6.88
N PHE A 53 3.56 -3.45 -7.04
CA PHE A 53 4.46 -3.73 -5.92
C PHE A 53 4.63 -2.47 -5.05
N GLY A 54 4.99 -1.35 -5.67
CA GLY A 54 5.13 -0.07 -4.96
C GLY A 54 3.82 0.39 -4.30
N LEU A 55 2.68 0.21 -4.98
CA LEU A 55 1.36 0.54 -4.42
C LEU A 55 1.00 -0.35 -3.24
N SER A 56 1.32 -1.65 -3.28
CA SER A 56 1.06 -2.54 -2.15
C SER A 56 1.83 -2.10 -0.90
N TRP A 57 3.09 -1.67 -1.04
CA TRP A 57 3.84 -1.07 0.06
C TRP A 57 3.21 0.24 0.55
N CYS A 58 2.78 1.12 -0.36
CA CYS A 58 2.10 2.35 0.01
C CYS A 58 0.84 2.07 0.84
N VAL A 59 0.02 1.09 0.44
CA VAL A 59 -1.19 0.68 1.19
C VAL A 59 -0.82 0.22 2.60
N PHE A 60 0.12 -0.72 2.75
CA PHE A 60 0.48 -1.23 4.07
C PHE A 60 1.14 -0.18 4.96
N GLN A 61 1.99 0.69 4.39
CA GLN A 61 2.63 1.79 5.12
C GLN A 61 1.61 2.85 5.55
N HIS A 62 0.68 3.22 4.66
CA HIS A 62 -0.37 4.18 4.98
C HIS A 62 -1.26 3.65 6.09
N LEU A 63 -1.69 2.39 5.99
CA LEU A 63 -2.49 1.69 7.01
C LEU A 63 -1.77 1.66 8.36
N ALA A 64 -0.52 1.17 8.41
CA ALA A 64 0.21 1.04 9.67
C ALA A 64 0.46 2.39 10.34
N SER A 65 0.84 3.42 9.55
CA SER A 65 0.98 4.76 10.08
C SER A 65 -0.35 5.38 10.49
N GLY A 66 -1.44 5.07 9.78
CA GLY A 66 -2.80 5.49 10.14
C GLY A 66 -3.23 4.90 11.49
N VAL A 67 -3.02 3.60 11.72
CA VAL A 67 -3.26 2.96 13.02
C VAL A 67 -2.43 3.63 14.13
N ARG A 68 -1.15 3.91 13.86
CA ARG A 68 -0.31 4.66 14.80
C ARG A 68 -0.89 6.05 15.10
N HIS A 69 -1.43 6.76 14.11
CA HIS A 69 -2.10 8.04 14.31
C HIS A 69 -3.35 7.89 15.17
N LEU A 70 -4.22 6.93 14.90
CA LEU A 70 -5.42 6.67 15.70
C LEU A 70 -5.11 6.34 17.17
N VAL A 71 -4.01 5.61 17.42
CA VAL A 71 -3.53 5.34 18.79
C VAL A 71 -3.05 6.62 19.48
N MET A 72 -2.41 7.53 18.74
CA MET A 72 -2.02 8.83 19.29
C MET A 72 -3.23 9.72 19.56
N ASP A 73 -4.24 9.71 18.67
CA ASP A 73 -5.42 10.54 18.79
C ASP A 73 -6.25 10.25 20.06
N ILE A 74 -6.13 9.05 20.64
CA ILE A 74 -6.74 8.69 21.94
C ILE A 74 -5.87 9.02 23.16
N GLY A 75 -4.75 9.74 22.99
CA GLY A 75 -3.87 10.14 24.09
C GLY A 75 -2.70 9.19 24.39
N ALA A 76 -2.48 8.13 23.58
CA ALA A 76 -1.46 7.12 23.85
C ALA A 76 -0.19 7.25 22.98
N GLY A 77 0.92 6.67 23.43
CA GLY A 77 2.13 6.53 22.59
C GLY A 77 2.95 7.81 22.37
N TYR A 78 2.76 8.85 23.18
CA TYR A 78 3.50 10.12 23.10
C TYR A 78 4.90 10.08 23.73
N GLU A 79 5.18 9.15 24.64
CA GLU A 79 6.53 9.02 25.20
C GLU A 79 7.56 8.76 24.10
N LEU A 80 8.73 9.41 24.18
CA LEU A 80 9.73 9.41 23.12
C LEU A 80 10.12 8.01 22.66
N ARG A 81 10.34 7.08 23.60
CA ARG A 81 10.70 5.69 23.30
C ARG A 81 9.57 4.99 22.55
N THR A 82 8.35 5.10 23.05
CA THR A 82 7.15 4.48 22.46
C THR A 82 6.83 5.07 21.09
N ALA A 83 6.89 6.40 20.95
CA ALA A 83 6.67 7.10 19.69
C ALA A 83 7.68 6.66 18.61
N ARG A 84 8.95 6.46 19.00
CA ARG A 84 10.03 5.99 18.12
C ARG A 84 9.87 4.53 17.74
N LEU A 85 9.54 3.67 18.70
CA LEU A 85 9.26 2.25 18.44
C LEU A 85 8.08 2.13 17.47
N GLY A 86 6.96 2.79 17.76
CA GLY A 86 5.79 2.81 16.88
C GLY A 86 6.13 3.30 15.47
N ALA A 87 6.97 4.33 15.34
CA ALA A 87 7.40 4.85 14.05
C ALA A 87 8.25 3.85 13.23
N TRP A 88 9.09 3.03 13.87
CA TRP A 88 9.85 1.97 13.19
C TRP A 88 8.99 0.74 12.89
N SER A 89 8.07 0.39 13.80
CA SER A 89 7.14 -0.73 13.62
C SER A 89 6.28 -0.57 12.36
N THR A 90 5.91 0.65 11.95
CA THR A 90 5.16 0.86 10.70
C THR A 90 5.95 0.40 9.48
N PHE A 91 7.25 0.70 9.43
CA PHE A 91 8.11 0.32 8.29
C PHE A 91 8.39 -1.19 8.28
N LEU A 92 8.64 -1.77 9.45
CA LEU A 92 8.82 -3.22 9.55
C LEU A 92 7.56 -3.97 9.10
N PHE A 93 6.40 -3.54 9.59
CA PHE A 93 5.12 -4.11 9.20
C PHE A 93 4.87 -3.99 7.70
N SER A 94 5.03 -2.79 7.12
CA SER A 94 4.76 -2.57 5.70
C SER A 94 5.70 -3.38 4.81
N PHE A 95 6.98 -3.49 5.18
CA PHE A 95 7.94 -4.32 4.47
C PHE A 95 7.57 -5.81 4.51
N VAL A 96 7.31 -6.35 5.70
CA VAL A 96 6.95 -7.77 5.88
C VAL A 96 5.64 -8.10 5.15
N MET A 97 4.63 -7.23 5.24
CA MET A 97 3.35 -7.43 4.55
C MET A 97 3.47 -7.35 3.04
N THR A 98 4.28 -6.43 2.52
CA THR A 98 4.54 -6.34 1.08
C THR A 98 5.21 -7.62 0.59
N LEU A 99 6.32 -8.03 1.21
CA LEU A 99 7.03 -9.24 0.80
C LEU A 99 6.18 -10.50 0.96
N GLY A 100 5.44 -10.62 2.06
CA GLY A 100 4.54 -11.75 2.29
C GLY A 100 3.42 -11.83 1.25
N PHE A 101 2.80 -10.69 0.91
CA PHE A 101 1.78 -10.61 -0.13
C PHE A 101 2.31 -11.09 -1.48
N TRP A 102 3.47 -10.59 -1.90
CA TRP A 102 4.08 -10.97 -3.19
C TRP A 102 4.64 -12.39 -3.20
N ALA A 103 5.18 -12.88 -2.09
CA ALA A 103 5.61 -14.27 -1.97
C ALA A 103 4.41 -15.22 -2.15
N ILE A 104 3.27 -14.92 -1.53
CA ILE A 104 2.05 -15.71 -1.71
C ILE A 104 1.57 -15.67 -3.17
N LEU A 105 1.65 -14.53 -3.83
CA LEU A 105 1.28 -14.42 -5.24
C LEU A 105 2.22 -15.21 -6.17
N ALA A 106 3.52 -15.19 -5.90
CA ALA A 106 4.52 -15.89 -6.71
C ALA A 106 4.50 -17.42 -6.53
N LEU A 107 3.93 -17.91 -5.42
CA LEU A 107 3.79 -19.34 -5.13
C LEU A 107 2.49 -19.95 -5.72
N LYS A 108 1.61 -19.13 -6.30
CA LYS A 108 0.38 -19.57 -6.97
C LYS A 108 0.60 -19.65 -8.47
#